data_AF-A0A4P6K2A1-F1
#
_entry.id   AF-A0A4P6K2A1-F1
#
_cell.length_a   1.000
_cell.length_b   1.000
_cell.length_c   1.000
_cell.angle_alpha   90.00
_cell.angle_beta   90.00
_cell.angle_gamma   90.00
#
_symmetry.space_group_name_H-M   'P 1'
#
loop_
_entity.id
_entity.type
_entity.pdbx_description
1 polymer ?
#
loop_
_entity_poly.entity_id
_entity_poly.type
_entity_poly.pdbx_seq_one_letter_code
_entity_poly.pdbx_strand_id
1 'polypeptide(L)'
;MQVIDNEQAFSEEELANYFAEPPKVLSKSTRNALLFLLVIGVIAFLLTLADMHNPLLLLPVILGCVGLSIPLIAERIILARYNALLQPTDEEYNTWVKSRRSSLCQYGMQKLGLQSEDIIGEPLEVWGIIWSHFWEADYYHRYGCPVLVKQGEDGLLHASIYRFTFFYPTQHYIAVFSGDVNALGPQHFELTWTYFYDDIVGVETTAFALTLGDGTYNMQRFELRVSSGQAVGATAYAQEVSIDQTVQSLRALLRDKKYGIRGGERNIADD
;
A
#
# COMPACT_ATOMS: atom_id res chain seq x y z
N MET A 1 -12.74 22.34 -5.52
CA MET A 1 -12.04 21.23 -4.85
C MET A 1 -10.60 21.35 -5.28
N GLN A 2 -9.75 21.95 -4.44
CA GLN A 2 -8.31 22.01 -4.74
C GLN A 2 -7.81 20.58 -4.59
N VAL A 3 -7.68 19.91 -5.73
CA VAL A 3 -6.93 18.67 -5.82
C VAL A 3 -5.58 18.98 -5.21
N ILE A 4 -5.09 18.10 -4.35
CA ILE A 4 -3.74 18.17 -3.81
C ILE A 4 -2.80 17.92 -5.00
N ASP A 5 -2.66 18.93 -5.88
CA ASP A 5 -1.81 18.97 -7.07
C ASP A 5 -0.35 19.17 -6.63
N ASN A 6 0.07 18.40 -5.64
CA ASN A 6 1.48 18.19 -5.39
C ASN A 6 2.00 17.41 -6.58
N GLU A 7 2.93 18.04 -7.32
CA GLU A 7 3.67 17.52 -8.47
C GLU A 7 3.73 16.00 -8.38
N GLN A 8 2.91 15.33 -9.20
CA GLN A 8 2.91 13.88 -9.27
C GLN A 8 4.29 13.46 -9.78
N ALA A 9 5.15 13.02 -8.85
CA ALA A 9 6.47 12.49 -9.18
C ALA A 9 6.38 11.26 -10.12
N PHE A 10 5.23 10.58 -10.12
CA PHE A 10 4.93 9.43 -10.96
C PHE A 10 3.60 9.62 -11.67
N SER A 11 3.56 9.22 -12.94
CA SER A 11 2.34 9.07 -13.71
C SER A 11 1.48 7.91 -13.18
N GLU A 12 0.17 7.94 -13.46
CA GLU A 12 -0.73 6.83 -13.15
C GLU A 12 -0.29 5.52 -13.82
N GLU A 13 0.32 5.61 -15.01
CA GLU A 13 0.84 4.45 -15.74
C GLU A 13 2.06 3.82 -15.02
N GLU A 14 2.99 4.64 -14.52
CA GLU A 14 4.14 4.15 -13.73
C GLU A 14 3.69 3.48 -12.43
N LEU A 15 2.70 4.05 -11.74
CA LEU A 15 2.11 3.45 -10.54
C LEU A 15 1.30 2.19 -10.87
N ALA A 16 0.60 2.13 -11.99
CA ALA A 16 -0.07 0.91 -12.45
C ALA A 16 0.93 -0.20 -12.77
N ASN A 17 2.02 0.13 -13.47
CA ASN A 17 3.10 -0.81 -13.78
C ASN A 17 3.79 -1.33 -12.51
N TYR A 18 3.93 -0.48 -11.48
CA TYR A 18 4.49 -0.88 -10.19
C TYR A 18 3.75 -2.04 -9.51
N PHE A 19 2.43 -2.10 -9.69
CA PHE A 19 1.57 -3.16 -9.13
C PHE A 19 1.25 -4.28 -10.14
N ALA A 20 1.74 -4.19 -11.37
CA ALA A 20 1.53 -5.22 -12.36
C ALA A 20 2.23 -6.53 -11.93
N GLU A 21 1.51 -7.66 -12.02
CA GLU A 21 2.15 -8.95 -11.86
C GLU A 21 3.15 -9.17 -13.00
N PRO A 22 4.31 -9.79 -12.73
CA PRO A 22 5.21 -10.19 -13.81
C PRO A 22 4.44 -11.11 -14.77
N PRO A 23 4.65 -10.97 -16.09
CA PRO A 23 3.94 -11.79 -17.06
C PRO A 23 4.16 -13.26 -16.75
N LYS A 24 3.11 -14.07 -16.90
CA LYS A 24 3.20 -15.52 -16.74
C LYS A 24 4.18 -16.10 -17.75
N VAL A 25 5.42 -16.31 -17.32
CA VAL A 25 6.46 -16.94 -18.12
C VAL A 25 6.31 -18.45 -18.12
N LEU A 26 7.00 -19.11 -19.06
CA LEU A 26 7.03 -20.56 -19.14
C LEU A 26 7.46 -21.15 -17.79
N SER A 27 6.73 -22.17 -17.32
CA SER A 27 7.09 -22.85 -16.08
C SER A 27 8.53 -23.38 -16.18
N LYS A 28 9.26 -23.41 -15.06
CA LYS A 28 10.63 -23.92 -15.03
C LYS A 28 10.74 -25.32 -15.66
N SER A 29 9.72 -26.17 -15.46
CA SER A 29 9.64 -27.50 -16.06
C SER A 29 9.49 -27.44 -17.58
N THR A 30 8.54 -26.63 -18.08
CA THR A 30 8.33 -26.45 -19.53
C THR A 30 9.55 -25.87 -20.22
N ARG A 31 10.19 -24.87 -19.61
CA ARG A 31 11.42 -24.26 -20.12
C ARG A 31 12.55 -25.27 -20.20
N ASN A 32 12.75 -26.09 -19.16
CA ASN A 32 13.77 -27.13 -19.17
C ASN A 32 13.48 -28.21 -20.21
N ALA A 33 12.22 -28.61 -20.40
CA ALA A 33 11.82 -29.55 -21.43
C ALA A 33 12.09 -29.01 -22.84
N LEU A 34 11.77 -27.73 -23.09
CA LEU A 34 12.07 -27.06 -24.37
C LEU A 34 13.58 -26.98 -24.63
N LEU A 35 14.37 -26.62 -23.62
CA LEU A 35 15.83 -26.61 -23.73
C LEU A 35 16.40 -28.00 -24.02
N PHE A 36 15.89 -29.03 -23.35
CA PHE A 36 16.29 -30.41 -23.58
C PHE A 36 15.96 -30.88 -25.01
N LEU A 37 14.75 -30.58 -25.50
CA LEU A 37 14.36 -30.88 -26.88
C LEU A 37 15.22 -30.12 -27.90
N LEU A 38 15.59 -28.87 -27.60
CA LEU A 38 16.49 -28.08 -28.46
C LEU A 38 17.89 -28.69 -28.50
N VAL A 39 18.43 -29.16 -27.37
CA VAL A 39 19.72 -29.87 -27.33
C VAL A 39 19.67 -31.15 -28.16
N ILE A 40 18.61 -31.95 -28.04
CA ILE A 40 18.41 -33.15 -28.89
C ILE A 40 18.35 -32.76 -30.36
N GLY A 41 17.61 -31.70 -30.71
CA GLY A 41 17.50 -31.19 -32.08
C GLY A 41 18.85 -30.77 -32.66
N VAL A 42 19.69 -30.08 -31.86
CA VAL A 42 21.05 -29.70 -32.27
C VAL A 42 21.94 -30.93 -32.45
N ILE A 43 21.87 -31.93 -31.58
CA ILE A 43 22.63 -33.18 -31.74
C ILE A 43 22.21 -33.90 -33.02
N ALA A 44 20.90 -34.03 -33.28
CA ALA A 44 20.39 -34.63 -34.51
C ALA A 44 20.83 -33.85 -35.77
N PHE A 45 20.86 -32.52 -35.69
CA PHE A 45 21.38 -31.66 -36.75
C PHE A 45 22.87 -31.92 -37.03
N LEU A 46 23.69 -32.03 -35.98
CA LEU A 46 25.12 -32.32 -36.12
C LEU A 46 25.38 -33.72 -36.72
N LEU A 47 24.58 -34.72 -36.32
CA LEU A 47 24.68 -36.08 -36.87
C LEU A 47 24.28 -36.13 -38.36
N THR A 48 23.22 -35.42 -38.74
CA THR A 48 22.78 -35.33 -40.15
C THR A 48 23.75 -34.54 -41.02
N LEU A 49 24.46 -33.54 -40.46
CA LEU A 49 25.56 -32.87 -41.17
C LEU A 49 26.76 -33.79 -41.41
N ALA A 50 27.07 -34.69 -40.46
CA ALA A 50 28.17 -35.64 -40.61
C ALA A 50 27.89 -36.69 -41.69
N ASP A 51 26.63 -37.08 -41.88
CA ASP A 51 26.21 -37.99 -42.95
C ASP A 51 25.79 -37.21 -44.21
N MET A 52 26.78 -36.85 -45.03
CA MET A 52 26.59 -36.02 -46.24
C MET A 52 25.70 -36.66 -47.33
N HIS A 53 25.17 -37.87 -47.13
CA HIS A 53 24.41 -38.60 -48.16
C HIS A 53 22.95 -38.15 -48.31
N ASN A 54 22.35 -37.44 -47.33
CA ASN A 54 20.91 -37.13 -47.34
C ASN A 54 20.58 -35.68 -46.94
N PRO A 55 20.87 -34.67 -47.78
CA PRO A 55 20.62 -33.26 -47.46
C PRO A 55 19.14 -32.90 -47.28
N LEU A 56 18.22 -33.71 -47.82
CA LEU A 56 16.78 -33.54 -47.68
C LEU A 56 16.30 -33.62 -46.21
N LEU A 57 17.04 -34.30 -45.33
CA LEU A 57 16.70 -34.42 -43.91
C LEU A 57 17.10 -33.19 -43.07
N LEU A 58 17.94 -32.29 -43.60
CA LEU A 58 18.38 -31.09 -42.87
C LEU A 58 17.26 -30.06 -42.70
N LEU A 59 16.43 -29.87 -43.72
CA LEU A 59 15.36 -28.87 -43.71
C LEU A 59 14.34 -29.05 -42.56
N PRO A 60 13.75 -30.24 -42.33
CA PRO A 60 12.81 -30.42 -41.23
C PRO A 60 13.47 -30.27 -39.85
N VAL A 61 14.75 -30.65 -39.71
CA VAL A 61 15.49 -30.49 -38.44
C VAL A 61 15.70 -29.01 -38.13
N ILE A 62 16.11 -28.20 -39.12
CA ILE A 62 16.25 -26.75 -38.97
C ILE A 62 14.91 -26.11 -38.59
N LEU A 63 13.83 -26.45 -39.31
CA LEU A 63 12.49 -25.92 -39.02
C LEU A 63 12.02 -26.30 -37.61
N GLY A 64 12.32 -27.53 -37.17
CA GLY A 64 12.05 -27.97 -35.80
C GLY A 64 12.81 -27.16 -34.75
N CYS A 65 14.12 -26.96 -34.94
CA CYS A 65 14.94 -26.14 -34.04
C CYS A 65 14.47 -24.68 -33.99
N VAL A 66 14.15 -24.08 -35.14
CA VAL A 66 13.60 -22.72 -35.22
C VAL A 66 12.25 -22.66 -34.48
N GLY A 67 11.33 -23.58 -34.77
CA GLY A 67 10.03 -23.66 -34.13
C GLY A 67 10.10 -23.78 -32.60
N LEU A 68 11.02 -24.62 -32.09
CA LEU A 68 11.24 -24.81 -30.65
C LEU A 68 11.90 -23.59 -29.97
N SER A 69 12.69 -22.81 -30.71
CA SER A 69 13.35 -21.61 -30.17
C SER A 69 12.43 -20.39 -30.02
N ILE A 70 11.39 -20.29 -30.87
CA ILE A 70 10.41 -19.17 -30.84
C ILE A 70 9.81 -18.91 -29.45
N PRO A 71 9.27 -19.90 -28.70
CA PRO A 71 8.69 -19.63 -27.38
C PRO A 71 9.71 -19.11 -26.37
N LEU A 72 10.97 -19.56 -26.44
CA LEU A 72 12.05 -19.07 -25.57
C LEU A 72 12.45 -17.63 -25.90
N ILE A 73 12.50 -17.28 -27.19
CA ILE A 73 12.78 -15.90 -27.64
C ILE A 73 11.61 -14.98 -27.24
N ALA A 74 10.37 -15.42 -27.45
CA ALA A 74 9.18 -14.67 -27.07
C ALA A 74 9.14 -14.39 -25.56
N GLU A 75 9.43 -15.40 -24.72
CA GLU A 75 9.56 -15.25 -23.26
C GLU A 75 10.57 -14.14 -22.90
N ARG A 76 11.75 -14.14 -23.53
CA ARG A 76 12.79 -13.12 -23.29
C ARG A 76 12.36 -11.72 -23.72
N ILE A 77 11.69 -11.59 -24.87
CA ILE A 77 11.19 -10.29 -25.34
C ILE A 77 10.12 -9.75 -24.39
N ILE A 78 9.20 -10.61 -23.93
CA ILE A 78 8.15 -10.23 -22.99
C ILE A 78 8.76 -9.74 -21.66
N LEU A 79 9.72 -10.48 -21.10
CA LEU A 79 10.43 -10.08 -19.88
C LEU A 79 11.24 -8.79 -20.07
N ALA A 80 11.94 -8.65 -21.20
CA ALA A 80 12.71 -7.45 -21.49
C ALA A 80 11.82 -6.21 -21.61
N ARG A 81 10.63 -6.35 -22.23
CA ARG A 81 9.65 -5.27 -22.29
C ARG A 81 9.10 -4.94 -20.91
N TYR A 82 8.74 -5.94 -20.13
CA TYR A 82 8.27 -5.74 -18.76
C TYR A 82 9.30 -4.98 -17.91
N ASN A 83 10.56 -5.39 -17.94
CA ASN A 83 11.65 -4.72 -17.21
C ASN A 83 12.03 -3.35 -17.79
N ALA A 84 11.66 -3.07 -19.04
CA ALA A 84 11.88 -1.77 -19.68
C ALA A 84 10.75 -0.78 -19.39
N LEU A 85 9.62 -1.22 -18.83
CA LEU A 85 8.59 -0.31 -18.34
C LEU A 85 9.17 0.46 -17.15
N LEU A 86 8.98 1.77 -17.17
CA LEU A 86 9.29 2.62 -16.03
C LEU A 86 8.36 2.21 -14.88
N GLN A 87 8.96 1.69 -13.83
CA GLN A 87 8.30 1.37 -12.58
C GLN A 87 9.11 2.01 -11.46
N PRO A 88 8.47 2.73 -10.52
CA PRO A 88 9.12 3.18 -9.30
C PRO A 88 9.78 2.01 -8.58
N THR A 89 10.93 2.26 -7.99
CA THR A 89 11.49 1.37 -6.97
C THR A 89 10.64 1.40 -5.71
N ASP A 90 10.80 0.40 -4.85
CA ASP A 90 10.10 0.35 -3.57
C ASP A 90 10.42 1.55 -2.67
N GLU A 91 11.66 2.04 -2.70
CA GLU A 91 12.08 3.23 -1.97
C GLU A 91 11.41 4.51 -2.51
N GLU A 92 11.35 4.65 -3.83
CA GLU A 92 10.67 5.74 -4.51
C GLU A 92 9.17 5.74 -4.23
N TYR A 93 8.53 4.57 -4.27
CA TYR A 93 7.13 4.40 -3.95
C TYR A 93 6.84 4.81 -2.50
N ASN A 94 7.64 4.32 -1.55
CA ASN A 94 7.52 4.68 -0.14
C ASN A 94 7.74 6.17 0.10
N THR A 95 8.67 6.79 -0.63
CA THR A 95 8.90 8.24 -0.58
C THR A 95 7.69 9.01 -1.11
N TRP A 96 7.06 8.53 -2.18
CA TRP A 96 5.83 9.10 -2.71
C TRP A 96 4.66 8.96 -1.73
N VAL A 97 4.46 7.81 -1.09
CA VAL A 97 3.42 7.65 -0.05
C VAL A 97 3.65 8.63 1.10
N LYS A 98 4.91 8.73 1.58
CA LYS A 98 5.29 9.66 2.66
C LYS A 98 5.09 11.13 2.28
N SER A 99 5.33 11.51 1.02
CA SER A 99 5.15 12.90 0.59
C SER A 99 3.67 13.32 0.55
N ARG A 100 2.74 12.38 0.37
CA ARG A 100 1.29 12.63 0.41
C ARG A 100 0.77 12.87 1.83
N ARG A 101 1.44 12.32 2.84
CA ARG A 101 1.04 12.39 4.25
C ARG A 101 0.91 13.84 4.77
N SER A 102 1.92 14.69 4.53
CA SER A 102 1.92 16.07 5.03
C SER A 102 0.80 16.90 4.41
N SER A 103 0.61 16.78 3.10
CA SER A 103 -0.48 17.46 2.39
C SER A 103 -1.84 16.99 2.86
N LEU A 104 -2.00 15.69 3.12
CA LEU A 104 -3.26 15.13 3.60
C LEU A 104 -3.57 15.58 5.03
N CYS A 105 -2.55 15.70 5.88
CA CYS A 105 -2.69 16.26 7.23
C CYS A 105 -3.17 17.72 7.19
N GLN A 106 -2.55 18.56 6.35
CA GLN A 106 -2.96 19.95 6.19
C GLN A 106 -4.37 20.07 5.62
N TYR A 107 -4.68 19.25 4.62
CA TYR A 107 -6.02 19.20 4.03
C TYR A 107 -7.09 18.77 5.04
N GLY A 108 -6.78 17.81 5.92
CA GLY A 108 -7.64 17.40 7.02
C GLY A 108 -7.96 18.56 7.98
N MET A 109 -6.96 19.37 8.34
CA MET A 109 -7.18 20.58 9.15
C MET A 109 -8.13 21.56 8.46
N GLN A 110 -7.91 21.83 7.17
CA GLN A 110 -8.77 22.73 6.39
C GLN A 110 -10.21 22.21 6.32
N LYS A 111 -10.40 20.90 6.10
CA LYS A 111 -11.73 20.26 6.06
C LYS A 111 -12.47 20.33 7.39
N LEU A 112 -11.74 20.24 8.49
CA LEU A 112 -12.28 20.35 9.84
C LEU A 112 -12.43 21.81 10.29
N GLY A 113 -11.99 22.78 9.49
CA GLY A 113 -12.04 24.20 9.82
C GLY A 113 -11.09 24.59 10.96
N LEU A 114 -10.03 23.81 11.19
CA LEU A 114 -9.06 24.03 12.25
C LEU A 114 -7.93 24.95 11.78
N GLN A 115 -7.52 25.86 12.65
CA GLN A 115 -6.26 26.58 12.55
C GLN A 115 -5.17 25.83 13.32
N SER A 116 -3.90 26.11 13.01
CA SER A 116 -2.77 25.52 13.75
C SER A 116 -2.79 25.87 15.24
N GLU A 117 -3.38 27.01 15.59
CA GLU A 117 -3.56 27.52 16.96
C GLU A 117 -4.54 26.68 17.79
N ASP A 118 -5.50 26.03 17.12
CA ASP A 118 -6.53 25.23 17.78
C ASP A 118 -5.99 23.87 18.25
N ILE A 119 -4.83 23.45 17.72
CA ILE A 119 -4.24 22.14 17.95
C ILE A 119 -3.28 22.19 19.13
N ILE A 120 -3.49 21.29 20.09
CA ILE A 120 -2.61 21.10 21.24
C ILE A 120 -1.50 20.11 20.85
N GLY A 121 -0.29 20.63 20.69
CA GLY A 121 0.87 19.83 20.30
C GLY A 121 0.86 19.51 18.81
N GLU A 122 1.31 18.30 18.46
CA GLU A 122 1.33 17.84 17.07
C GLU A 122 0.12 16.93 16.77
N PRO A 123 -0.43 16.97 15.54
CA PRO A 123 -1.40 15.99 15.10
C PRO A 123 -0.86 14.57 15.28
N LEU A 124 -1.67 13.72 15.91
CA LEU A 124 -1.35 12.31 16.05
C LEU A 124 -1.88 11.56 14.85
N GLU A 125 -1.26 10.44 14.50
CA GLU A 125 -1.65 9.74 13.27
C GLU A 125 -1.51 8.24 13.35
N VAL A 126 -2.37 7.58 12.59
CA VAL A 126 -2.33 6.15 12.32
C VAL A 126 -2.58 5.99 10.84
N TRP A 127 -1.80 5.15 10.18
CA TRP A 127 -2.03 4.83 8.78
C TRP A 127 -1.94 3.33 8.55
N GLY A 128 -2.54 2.87 7.46
CA GLY A 128 -2.59 1.47 7.09
C GLY A 128 -2.93 1.31 5.62
N ILE A 129 -3.10 0.06 5.20
CA ILE A 129 -3.43 -0.30 3.83
C ILE A 129 -4.87 -0.83 3.73
N ILE A 130 -5.51 -0.57 2.59
CA ILE A 130 -6.80 -1.20 2.27
C ILE A 130 -6.53 -2.52 1.55
N TRP A 131 -7.02 -3.60 2.13
CA TRP A 131 -6.87 -4.94 1.58
C TRP A 131 -7.96 -5.23 0.54
N SER A 132 -7.58 -5.93 -0.53
CA SER A 132 -8.48 -6.28 -1.64
C SER A 132 -9.72 -7.09 -1.23
N HIS A 133 -9.63 -7.88 -0.16
CA HIS A 133 -10.70 -8.77 0.30
C HIS A 133 -11.53 -8.20 1.46
N PHE A 134 -11.30 -6.95 1.83
CA PHE A 134 -11.99 -6.29 2.93
C PHE A 134 -13.16 -5.44 2.43
N TRP A 135 -14.15 -5.21 3.29
CA TRP A 135 -15.35 -4.43 2.95
C TRP A 135 -15.01 -2.99 2.58
N GLU A 136 -13.90 -2.44 3.09
CA GLU A 136 -13.39 -1.12 2.72
C GLU A 136 -13.04 -1.04 1.22
N ALA A 137 -12.63 -2.15 0.60
CA ALA A 137 -12.31 -2.21 -0.83
C ALA A 137 -13.56 -2.13 -1.73
N ASP A 138 -14.75 -2.45 -1.20
CA ASP A 138 -16.00 -2.42 -1.97
C ASP A 138 -16.31 -1.02 -2.49
N TYR A 139 -15.88 0.03 -1.80
CA TYR A 139 -15.97 1.40 -2.31
C TYR A 139 -15.23 1.52 -3.65
N TYR A 140 -13.96 1.10 -3.70
CA TYR A 140 -13.10 1.23 -4.87
C TYR A 140 -13.52 0.34 -6.03
N HIS A 141 -13.88 -0.92 -5.74
CA HIS A 141 -14.36 -1.85 -6.75
C HIS A 141 -15.61 -1.35 -7.47
N ARG A 142 -16.53 -0.67 -6.75
CA ARG A 142 -17.74 -0.07 -7.35
C ARG A 142 -17.43 1.02 -8.38
N TYR A 143 -16.26 1.67 -8.28
CA TYR A 143 -15.80 2.67 -9.24
C TYR A 143 -14.79 2.12 -10.25
N GLY A 144 -14.61 0.80 -10.32
CA GLY A 144 -13.67 0.16 -11.24
C GLY A 144 -12.21 0.39 -10.89
N CYS A 145 -11.91 0.82 -9.66
CA CYS A 145 -10.54 0.97 -9.18
C CYS A 145 -10.09 -0.35 -8.51
N PRO A 146 -9.05 -1.03 -9.03
CA PRO A 146 -8.55 -2.25 -8.41
C PRO A 146 -7.84 -1.93 -7.10
N VAL A 147 -8.06 -2.76 -6.08
CA VAL A 147 -7.31 -2.70 -4.82
C VAL A 147 -6.23 -3.77 -4.87
N LEU A 148 -5.00 -3.35 -5.12
CA LEU A 148 -3.81 -4.21 -5.24
C LEU A 148 -2.94 -4.08 -4.01
N VAL A 149 -2.36 -5.20 -3.58
CA VAL A 149 -1.34 -5.27 -2.52
C VAL A 149 -0.23 -6.19 -3.04
N LYS A 150 1.03 -5.77 -2.91
CA LYS A 150 2.20 -6.56 -3.23
C LYS A 150 3.19 -6.55 -2.07
N GLN A 151 4.03 -7.57 -1.99
CA GLN A 151 5.20 -7.54 -1.13
C GLN A 151 6.38 -6.93 -1.90
N GLY A 152 6.98 -5.87 -1.36
CA GLY A 152 8.21 -5.28 -1.88
C GLY A 152 9.41 -6.20 -1.72
N GLU A 153 10.49 -5.88 -2.43
CA GLU A 153 11.81 -6.50 -2.27
C GLU A 153 12.40 -6.23 -0.87
N ASP A 154 11.95 -5.14 -0.22
CA ASP A 154 12.24 -4.80 1.18
C ASP A 154 11.47 -5.67 2.21
N GLY A 155 10.57 -6.53 1.74
CA GLY A 155 9.72 -7.39 2.57
C GLY A 155 8.52 -6.67 3.18
N LEU A 156 8.34 -5.37 2.93
CA LEU A 156 7.18 -4.61 3.36
C LEU A 156 6.01 -4.81 2.40
N LEU A 157 4.80 -4.50 2.88
CA LEU A 157 3.61 -4.53 2.05
C LEU A 157 3.37 -3.16 1.43
N HIS A 158 3.26 -3.15 0.11
CA HIS A 158 2.87 -1.96 -0.65
C HIS A 158 1.47 -2.15 -1.20
N ALA A 159 0.59 -1.18 -0.93
CA ALA A 159 -0.78 -1.24 -1.38
C ALA A 159 -1.12 -0.07 -2.28
N SER A 160 -1.90 -0.33 -3.32
CA SER A 160 -2.46 0.72 -4.17
C SER A 160 -3.23 1.79 -3.40
N ILE A 161 -3.74 1.47 -2.20
CA ILE A 161 -4.55 2.38 -1.40
C ILE A 161 -4.06 2.37 0.04
N TYR A 162 -3.56 3.52 0.49
CA TYR A 162 -3.20 3.79 1.88
C TYR A 162 -4.28 4.63 2.53
N ARG A 163 -4.70 4.26 3.74
CA ARG A 163 -5.60 5.06 4.57
C ARG A 163 -4.79 5.74 5.67
N PHE A 164 -4.86 7.06 5.74
CA PHE A 164 -4.30 7.85 6.83
C PHE A 164 -5.44 8.35 7.71
N THR A 165 -5.26 8.28 9.01
CA THR A 165 -6.17 8.83 10.02
C THR A 165 -5.40 9.75 10.93
N PHE A 166 -5.76 11.02 10.92
CA PHE A 166 -5.16 12.08 11.72
C PHE A 166 -6.12 12.44 12.86
N PHE A 167 -5.56 12.57 14.05
CA PHE A 167 -6.23 13.03 15.25
C PHE A 167 -5.65 14.41 15.58
N TYR A 168 -6.51 15.42 15.62
CA TYR A 168 -6.15 16.79 15.97
C TYR A 168 -6.70 17.08 17.37
N PRO A 169 -5.88 16.96 18.42
CA PRO A 169 -6.34 17.25 19.76
C PRO A 169 -6.53 18.77 19.90
N THR A 170 -7.70 19.19 20.35
CA THR A 170 -7.98 20.61 20.67
C THR A 170 -8.17 20.78 22.17
N GLN A 171 -8.53 22.00 22.59
CA GLN A 171 -8.82 22.26 24.00
C GLN A 171 -10.00 21.45 24.54
N HIS A 172 -11.03 21.20 23.73
CA HIS A 172 -12.31 20.63 24.18
C HIS A 172 -12.68 19.28 23.54
N TYR A 173 -12.11 18.96 22.39
CA TYR A 173 -12.43 17.75 21.63
C TYR A 173 -11.23 17.25 20.83
N ILE A 174 -11.31 16.02 20.33
CA ILE A 174 -10.42 15.49 19.30
C ILE A 174 -11.17 15.51 17.98
N ALA A 175 -10.66 16.25 17.00
CA ALA A 175 -11.14 16.15 15.63
C ALA A 175 -10.40 15.02 14.92
N VAL A 176 -11.10 14.27 14.09
CA VAL A 176 -10.53 13.14 13.35
C VAL A 176 -10.79 13.32 11.87
N PHE A 177 -9.76 13.19 11.07
CA PHE A 177 -9.85 13.12 9.62
C PHE A 177 -9.24 11.79 9.16
N SER A 178 -10.00 11.01 8.40
CA SER A 178 -9.48 9.87 7.65
C SER A 178 -9.54 10.18 6.16
N GLY A 179 -8.43 9.96 5.47
CA GLY A 179 -8.32 10.17 4.04
C GLY A 179 -7.50 9.05 3.39
N ASP A 180 -7.91 8.65 2.19
CA ASP A 180 -7.22 7.62 1.43
C ASP A 180 -6.35 8.23 0.33
N VAL A 181 -5.14 7.70 0.17
CA VAL A 181 -4.24 7.97 -0.95
C VAL A 181 -4.30 6.78 -1.89
N ASN A 182 -4.79 7.02 -3.11
CA ASN A 182 -4.91 6.02 -4.14
C ASN A 182 -3.84 6.22 -5.23
N ALA A 183 -3.01 5.20 -5.43
CA ALA A 183 -1.95 5.19 -6.43
C ALA A 183 -2.46 4.93 -7.85
N LEU A 184 -3.66 4.34 -7.99
CA LEU A 184 -4.18 3.86 -9.27
C LEU A 184 -5.32 4.71 -9.83
N GLY A 185 -5.61 5.86 -9.21
CA GLY A 185 -6.60 6.77 -9.74
C GLY A 185 -7.02 7.88 -8.77
N PRO A 186 -7.94 8.75 -9.22
CA PRO A 186 -8.36 9.93 -8.47
C PRO A 186 -9.36 9.62 -7.35
N GLN A 187 -9.89 8.40 -7.27
CA GLN A 187 -10.86 8.02 -6.25
C GLN A 187 -10.20 8.04 -4.87
N HIS A 188 -10.80 8.75 -3.94
CA HIS A 188 -10.37 8.85 -2.56
C HIS A 188 -11.59 8.84 -1.66
N PHE A 189 -11.47 8.14 -0.54
CA PHE A 189 -12.46 8.18 0.53
C PHE A 189 -12.01 9.19 1.58
N GLU A 190 -12.95 10.01 2.07
CA GLU A 190 -12.72 10.98 3.13
C GLU A 190 -13.78 10.83 4.20
N LEU A 191 -13.38 11.06 5.45
CA LEU A 191 -14.27 10.98 6.58
C LEU A 191 -13.81 11.95 7.68
N THR A 192 -14.74 12.74 8.23
CA THR A 192 -14.47 13.70 9.31
C THR A 192 -15.37 13.42 10.52
N TRP A 193 -14.80 13.49 11.71
CA TRP A 193 -15.52 13.31 12.98
C TRP A 193 -14.99 14.25 14.05
N THR A 194 -15.81 14.45 15.09
CA THR A 194 -15.47 15.25 16.26
C THR A 194 -15.91 14.50 17.51
N TYR A 195 -14.99 14.34 18.47
CA TYR A 195 -15.25 13.65 19.74
C TYR A 195 -14.89 14.53 20.93
N PHE A 196 -15.88 14.88 21.74
CA PHE A 196 -15.64 15.58 22.99
C PHE A 196 -14.96 14.66 24.00
N TYR A 197 -14.04 15.21 24.80
CA TYR A 197 -13.27 14.41 25.76
C TYR A 197 -14.14 13.68 26.78
N ASP A 198 -15.28 14.28 27.15
CA ASP A 198 -16.23 13.71 28.10
C ASP A 198 -16.94 12.46 27.53
N ASP A 199 -17.07 12.36 26.22
CA ASP A 199 -17.70 11.23 25.54
C ASP A 199 -16.74 10.08 25.26
N ILE A 200 -15.43 10.34 25.23
CA ILE A 200 -14.42 9.31 24.98
C ILE A 200 -14.32 8.42 26.22
N VAL A 201 -14.61 7.13 26.13
CA VAL A 201 -14.51 6.20 27.26
C VAL A 201 -13.13 5.55 27.36
N GLY A 202 -12.44 5.36 26.23
CA GLY A 202 -11.10 4.78 26.23
C GLY A 202 -10.47 4.65 24.85
N VAL A 203 -9.21 4.18 24.85
CA VAL A 203 -8.43 3.88 23.64
C VAL A 203 -7.90 2.46 23.74
N GLU A 204 -8.28 1.64 22.77
CA GLU A 204 -7.93 0.22 22.69
C GLU A 204 -7.09 -0.05 21.44
N THR A 205 -6.14 -0.98 21.60
CA THR A 205 -5.38 -1.52 20.47
C THR A 205 -5.56 -3.03 20.51
N THR A 206 -6.14 -3.59 19.45
CA THR A 206 -6.37 -5.03 19.33
C THR A 206 -5.46 -5.57 18.24
N ALA A 207 -4.52 -6.44 18.61
CA ALA A 207 -3.74 -7.20 17.65
C ALA A 207 -4.56 -8.40 17.14
N PHE A 208 -4.53 -8.64 15.84
CA PHE A 208 -5.16 -9.82 15.25
C PHE A 208 -4.33 -10.34 14.08
N ALA A 209 -4.39 -11.65 13.85
CA ALA A 209 -3.75 -12.28 12.71
C ALA A 209 -4.74 -12.35 11.54
N LEU A 210 -4.31 -11.92 10.37
CA LEU A 210 -5.05 -11.96 9.14
C LEU A 210 -4.39 -12.96 8.19
N THR A 211 -5.05 -14.10 7.96
CA THR A 211 -4.58 -15.10 6.99
C THR A 211 -5.14 -14.77 5.61
N LEU A 212 -4.24 -14.49 4.66
CA LEU A 212 -4.55 -14.14 3.28
C LEU A 212 -3.70 -15.01 2.38
N GLY A 213 -4.35 -15.81 1.52
CA GLY A 213 -3.70 -16.60 0.47
C GLY A 213 -2.45 -17.38 0.94
N ASP A 214 -1.30 -16.76 0.75
CA ASP A 214 0.07 -17.24 0.94
C ASP A 214 0.67 -16.93 2.32
N GLY A 215 0.02 -16.15 3.19
CA GLY A 215 0.60 -15.67 4.43
C GLY A 215 -0.37 -15.43 5.58
N THR A 216 0.20 -15.23 6.77
CA THR A 216 -0.50 -14.70 7.94
C THR A 216 0.16 -13.40 8.36
N TYR A 217 -0.62 -12.33 8.36
CA TYR A 217 -0.19 -10.97 8.63
C TYR A 217 -0.65 -10.54 10.01
N ASN A 218 0.26 -10.01 10.83
CA ASN A 218 -0.12 -9.44 12.11
C ASN A 218 -0.61 -8.01 11.89
N MET A 219 -1.88 -7.77 12.22
CA MET A 219 -2.54 -6.48 12.11
C MET A 219 -2.77 -5.91 13.51
N GLN A 220 -2.81 -4.59 13.61
CA GLN A 220 -3.23 -3.87 14.80
C GLN A 220 -4.40 -2.97 14.45
N ARG A 221 -5.51 -3.14 15.17
CA ARG A 221 -6.65 -2.25 15.10
C ARG A 221 -6.59 -1.27 16.25
N PHE A 222 -6.48 0.00 15.92
CA PHE A 222 -6.65 1.11 16.84
C PHE A 222 -8.13 1.45 16.95
N GLU A 223 -8.67 1.62 18.15
CA GLU A 223 -10.04 2.09 18.37
C GLU A 223 -10.13 3.14 19.49
N LEU A 224 -10.71 4.29 19.14
CA LEU A 224 -11.24 5.28 20.08
C LEU A 224 -12.68 4.89 20.41
N ARG A 225 -12.94 4.53 21.66
CA ARG A 225 -14.26 4.11 22.13
C ARG A 225 -15.00 5.32 22.69
N VAL A 226 -16.24 5.52 22.24
CA VAL A 226 -17.11 6.63 22.66
C VAL A 226 -18.29 6.07 23.46
N SER A 227 -18.83 6.86 24.39
CA SER A 227 -19.95 6.54 25.29
C SER A 227 -21.21 6.08 24.55
N SER A 228 -21.40 6.52 23.30
CA SER A 228 -22.48 6.11 22.40
C SER A 228 -22.41 4.63 21.98
N GLY A 229 -21.32 3.92 22.29
CA GLY A 229 -21.05 2.57 21.82
C GLY A 229 -20.45 2.51 20.41
N GLN A 230 -20.30 3.66 19.74
CA GLN A 230 -19.55 3.74 18.49
C GLN A 230 -18.04 3.69 18.79
N ALA A 231 -17.32 2.89 18.02
CA ALA A 231 -15.87 2.88 18.00
C ALA A 231 -15.42 3.51 16.67
N VAL A 232 -14.47 4.43 16.75
CA VAL A 232 -13.82 4.95 15.55
C VAL A 232 -12.35 4.64 15.63
N GLY A 233 -11.89 4.00 14.58
CA GLY A 233 -10.63 3.31 14.59
C GLY A 233 -10.00 3.27 13.21
N ALA A 234 -8.72 2.96 13.22
CA ALA A 234 -7.95 2.68 12.03
C ALA A 234 -7.35 1.28 12.20
N THR A 235 -7.39 0.50 11.13
CA THR A 235 -6.68 -0.78 11.08
C THR A 235 -5.37 -0.55 10.36
N ALA A 236 -4.28 -0.91 11.01
CA ALA A 236 -2.93 -0.70 10.52
C ALA A 236 -2.12 -2.00 10.61
N TYR A 237 -1.05 -2.09 9.83
CA TYR A 237 -0.16 -3.25 9.84
C TYR A 237 0.76 -3.17 11.08
N ALA A 238 0.85 -4.26 11.84
CA ALA A 238 1.46 -4.23 13.19
C ALA A 238 2.97 -3.96 13.22
N GLN A 239 3.63 -3.99 12.07
CA GLN A 239 5.09 -3.84 11.98
C GLN A 239 5.55 -2.37 12.02
N GLU A 240 4.61 -1.42 12.05
CA GLU A 240 4.93 0.00 12.12
C GLU A 240 5.01 0.50 13.57
N VAL A 241 6.21 0.96 13.93
CA VAL A 241 6.55 1.53 15.25
C VAL A 241 5.68 2.75 15.62
N SER A 242 5.05 3.40 14.65
CA SER A 242 4.26 4.62 14.83
C SER A 242 2.95 4.41 15.60
N ILE A 243 2.31 3.25 15.48
CA ILE A 243 0.96 3.03 16.04
C ILE A 243 1.00 3.05 17.57
N ASP A 244 1.95 2.33 18.15
CA ASP A 244 2.11 2.25 19.61
C ASP A 244 2.45 3.63 20.19
N GLN A 245 3.29 4.42 19.52
CA GLN A 245 3.62 5.78 19.95
C GLN A 245 2.39 6.68 19.92
N THR A 246 1.61 6.66 18.83
CA THR A 246 0.35 7.41 18.73
C THR A 246 -0.65 7.01 19.81
N VAL A 247 -0.79 5.71 20.06
CA VAL A 247 -1.68 5.18 21.12
C VAL A 247 -1.25 5.70 22.49
N GLN A 248 0.04 5.66 22.81
CA GLN A 248 0.54 6.13 24.10
C GLN A 248 0.36 7.64 24.25
N SER A 249 0.60 8.42 23.20
CA SER A 249 0.36 9.87 23.18
C SER A 249 -1.13 10.19 23.38
N LEU A 250 -2.03 9.48 22.70
CA LEU A 250 -3.48 9.63 22.89
C LEU A 250 -3.91 9.25 24.31
N ARG A 251 -3.38 8.15 24.87
CA ARG A 251 -3.68 7.74 26.24
C ARG A 251 -3.19 8.77 27.26
N ALA A 252 -1.98 9.30 27.09
CA ALA A 252 -1.44 10.35 27.94
C ALA A 252 -2.33 11.61 27.87
N LEU A 253 -2.67 12.05 26.66
CA LEU A 253 -3.53 13.21 26.45
C LEU A 253 -4.92 13.05 27.08
N LEU A 254 -5.56 11.89 26.89
CA LEU A 254 -6.87 11.61 27.48
C LEU A 254 -6.80 11.51 29.00
N ARG A 255 -5.72 10.93 29.54
CA ARG A 255 -5.51 10.88 30.99
C ARG A 255 -5.36 12.30 31.55
N ASP A 256 -4.59 13.15 30.88
CA ASP A 256 -4.36 14.52 31.30
C ASP A 256 -5.64 15.37 31.16
N LYS A 257 -6.49 15.13 30.16
CA LYS A 257 -7.78 15.84 30.05
C LYS A 257 -8.84 15.35 31.05
N LYS A 258 -8.87 14.04 31.36
CA LYS A 258 -9.86 13.46 32.30
C LYS A 258 -9.48 13.62 33.77
N TYR A 259 -8.20 13.43 34.08
CA TYR A 259 -7.69 13.41 35.45
C TYR A 259 -6.77 14.59 35.75
N GLY A 260 -6.22 15.25 34.73
CA GLY A 260 -5.37 16.43 34.86
C GLY A 260 -6.18 17.71 35.03
N ILE A 261 -6.30 18.08 36.30
CA ILE A 261 -6.40 19.45 36.82
C ILE A 261 -7.50 20.34 36.22
N ARG A 262 -8.62 20.31 36.95
CA ARG A 262 -9.56 21.41 37.18
C ARG A 262 -8.90 22.66 37.83
N GLY A 263 -7.66 22.97 37.46
CA GLY A 263 -6.78 23.92 38.17
C GLY A 263 -5.74 24.50 37.22
N GLY A 264 -6.18 25.51 36.48
CA GLY A 264 -5.33 26.36 35.65
C GLY A 264 -5.78 27.80 35.61
N GLU A 265 -6.86 28.19 36.32
CA GLU A 265 -7.02 29.57 36.77
C GLU A 265 -6.12 29.77 37.99
N ARG A 266 -4.82 29.98 37.75
CA ARG A 266 -4.06 30.81 38.68
C ARG A 266 -4.63 32.21 38.52
N ASN A 267 -5.55 32.57 39.41
CA ASN A 267 -5.73 33.95 39.80
C ASN A 267 -4.35 34.47 40.22
N ILE A 268 -3.69 35.16 39.31
CA ILE A 268 -2.67 36.13 39.67
C ILE A 268 -3.47 37.26 40.30
N ALA A 269 -3.73 37.12 41.61
CA ALA A 269 -4.08 38.26 42.41
C ALA A 269 -2.84 39.15 42.46
N ASP A 270 -3.02 40.37 41.99
CA ASP A 270 -2.09 41.49 42.19
C ASP A 270 -1.75 41.61 43.68
N ASP A 271 -0.46 41.60 43.99
CA ASP A 271 0.17 42.25 45.14
C ASP A 271 1.51 42.85 44.69
#